data_AF-A0A1H5JG36-F1
#
_entry.id   AF-A0A1H5JG36-F1
#
_cell.length_a   1.000
_cell.length_b   1.000
_cell.length_c   1.000
_cell.angle_alpha   90.00
_cell.angle_beta   90.00
_cell.angle_gamma   90.00
#
_symmetry.space_group_name_H-M   'P 1'
#
loop_
_entity.id
_entity.type
_entity.pdbx_description
1 polymer ?
#
loop_
_entity_poly.entity_id
_entity_poly.type
_entity_poly.pdbx_seq_one_letter_code
_entity_poly.pdbx_strand_id
1 'polypeptide(L)'
;MQQSSATIGAIAGALAKAQLELSNPEKALTATIPAVFPREEARSFRYASLASGLDLVRKCLGNQEIATIQTTGIDQATGLVRLTTVLAHSSGEWMSSEWPVCAVSEINAPHRMGAALTYARRYALFALVGIAGEDDLDAPDATAAPPPPEFRAGNRPDVKGNKGAAQRPPLLSLDQSAQLREQMLAELNCLTSENDLLAWAQVGLPRKNTMLEADARAIESAYLEKLAGAPQVPPATNDSSQTDVSVEALPIDAKANLAFPKEPLRKRSKAHLLFVREQPCLVCQQSPCDAHHLKFAQPKALGRKVSDEFTVPLCRTHHQELHRHDNERAWWANLKIEPLQVAHDLWAASPVHSSLTAVVNAAAPSRLGSGTAAQ
;
A
#
# COMPACT_ATOMS: atom_id res chain seq x y z
N MET A 1 -20.20 -9.34 -27.86
CA MET A 1 -20.22 -9.09 -29.33
C MET A 1 -19.63 -7.72 -29.57
N GLN A 2 -18.86 -7.56 -30.65
CA GLN A 2 -18.30 -6.25 -31.03
C GLN A 2 -19.39 -5.41 -31.70
N GLN A 3 -19.47 -4.13 -31.36
CA GLN A 3 -20.35 -3.16 -32.01
C GLN A 3 -19.53 -1.92 -32.38
N SER A 4 -20.03 -1.11 -33.30
CA SER A 4 -19.38 0.15 -33.69
C SER A 4 -20.38 1.15 -34.23
N SER A 5 -19.93 2.40 -34.42
CA SER A 5 -20.59 3.37 -35.29
C SER A 5 -20.66 2.88 -36.74
N ALA A 6 -21.52 3.53 -37.54
CA ALA A 6 -21.71 3.21 -38.96
C ALA A 6 -20.42 3.35 -39.79
N THR A 7 -19.55 4.29 -39.40
CA THR A 7 -18.19 4.44 -39.93
C THR A 7 -17.19 4.32 -38.79
N ILE A 8 -15.97 3.85 -39.10
CA ILE A 8 -14.90 3.65 -38.11
C ILE A 8 -13.55 4.22 -38.57
N GLY A 9 -13.52 4.97 -39.67
CA GLY A 9 -12.26 5.35 -40.33
C GLY A 9 -11.35 6.23 -39.48
N ALA A 10 -11.94 7.23 -38.81
CA ALA A 10 -11.21 8.13 -37.93
C ALA A 10 -10.73 7.42 -36.67
N ILE A 11 -11.61 6.67 -35.98
CA ILE A 11 -11.21 5.94 -34.77
C ILE A 11 -10.21 4.83 -35.07
N ALA A 12 -10.34 4.11 -36.19
CA ALA A 12 -9.37 3.07 -36.57
C ALA A 12 -8.00 3.68 -36.88
N GLY A 13 -7.96 4.80 -37.61
CA GLY A 13 -6.71 5.51 -37.89
C GLY A 13 -6.04 6.05 -36.62
N ALA A 14 -6.83 6.62 -35.71
CA ALA A 14 -6.35 7.09 -34.41
C ALA A 14 -5.85 5.93 -33.52
N LEU A 15 -6.58 4.81 -33.48
CA LEU A 15 -6.19 3.63 -32.70
C LEU A 15 -4.90 3.01 -33.23
N ALA A 16 -4.74 2.92 -34.55
CA ALA A 16 -3.51 2.43 -35.18
C ALA A 16 -2.29 3.29 -34.79
N LYS A 17 -2.43 4.63 -34.79
CA LYS A 17 -1.38 5.53 -34.32
C LYS A 17 -1.08 5.34 -32.84
N ALA A 18 -2.11 5.20 -32.00
CA ALA A 18 -1.92 4.99 -30.57
C ALA A 18 -1.20 3.67 -30.28
N GLN A 19 -1.49 2.61 -31.05
CA GLN A 19 -0.85 1.30 -30.92
C GLN A 19 0.65 1.32 -31.24
N LEU A 20 1.13 2.26 -32.07
CA LEU A 20 2.57 2.44 -32.31
C LEU A 20 3.32 2.94 -31.05
N GLU A 21 2.63 3.68 -30.18
CA GLU A 21 3.18 4.19 -28.92
C GLU A 21 2.91 3.26 -27.73
N LEU A 22 1.95 2.34 -27.89
CA LEU A 22 1.45 1.49 -26.81
C LEU A 22 2.39 0.29 -26.59
N SER A 23 2.79 0.08 -25.34
CA SER A 23 3.59 -1.08 -24.93
C SER A 23 2.77 -2.05 -24.08
N ASN A 24 3.31 -3.25 -23.83
CA ASN A 24 2.70 -4.14 -22.86
C ASN A 24 2.98 -3.64 -21.43
N PRO A 25 1.97 -3.63 -20.54
CA PRO A 25 2.16 -3.22 -19.16
C PRO A 25 3.01 -4.23 -18.38
N GLU A 26 3.73 -3.75 -17.37
CA GLU A 26 4.54 -4.61 -16.49
C GLU A 26 3.66 -5.60 -15.71
N LYS A 27 4.01 -6.88 -15.80
CA LYS A 27 3.32 -7.99 -15.13
C LYS A 27 3.80 -8.14 -13.68
N ALA A 28 3.55 -7.13 -12.86
CA ALA A 28 4.09 -7.02 -11.51
C ALA A 28 3.38 -7.87 -10.44
N LEU A 29 2.25 -8.51 -10.77
CA LEU A 29 1.45 -9.31 -9.84
C LEU A 29 1.49 -10.78 -10.25
N THR A 30 1.38 -11.69 -9.28
CA THR A 30 1.30 -13.15 -9.52
C THR A 30 0.00 -13.70 -8.99
N ALA A 31 -0.68 -14.53 -9.78
CA ALA A 31 -1.85 -15.29 -9.38
C ALA A 31 -1.57 -16.79 -9.52
N THR A 32 -2.19 -17.59 -8.65
CA THR A 32 -2.08 -19.05 -8.67
C THR A 32 -3.46 -19.65 -8.86
N ILE A 33 -3.58 -20.49 -9.88
CA ILE A 33 -4.76 -21.30 -10.15
C ILE A 33 -4.56 -22.62 -9.41
N PRO A 34 -5.42 -22.95 -8.43
CA PRO A 34 -5.30 -24.21 -7.70
C PRO A 34 -5.57 -25.39 -8.62
N ALA A 35 -4.90 -26.51 -8.36
CA ALA A 35 -5.18 -27.78 -9.04
C ALA A 35 -6.62 -28.22 -8.74
N VAL A 36 -7.41 -28.43 -9.80
CA VAL A 36 -8.79 -28.91 -9.69
C VAL A 36 -8.82 -30.44 -9.65
N PHE A 37 -7.80 -31.09 -10.23
CA PHE A 37 -7.70 -32.55 -10.33
C PHE A 37 -6.46 -33.10 -9.60
N PRO A 38 -6.51 -34.33 -9.05
CA PRO A 38 -5.43 -34.91 -8.24
C PRO A 38 -4.08 -35.12 -8.96
N ARG A 39 -4.02 -34.94 -10.29
CA ARG A 39 -2.82 -35.11 -11.13
C ARG A 39 -2.35 -33.81 -11.78
N GLU A 40 -3.03 -32.71 -11.53
CA GLU A 40 -2.63 -31.40 -12.03
C GLU A 40 -1.87 -30.65 -10.95
N GLU A 41 -0.86 -29.89 -11.35
CA GLU A 41 -0.16 -28.97 -10.46
C GLU A 41 -0.82 -27.59 -10.50
N ALA A 42 -0.69 -26.85 -9.40
CA ALA A 42 -1.15 -25.47 -9.36
C ALA A 42 -0.34 -24.62 -10.34
N ARG A 43 -1.03 -23.91 -11.24
CA ARG A 43 -0.37 -23.07 -12.25
C ARG A 43 -0.31 -21.63 -11.77
N SER A 44 0.88 -21.05 -11.77
CA SER A 44 1.07 -19.63 -11.43
C SER A 44 1.37 -18.83 -12.69
N PHE A 45 0.80 -17.63 -12.79
CA PHE A 45 1.05 -16.70 -13.89
C PHE A 45 1.21 -15.28 -13.38
N ARG A 46 2.03 -14.50 -14.08
CA ARG A 46 2.15 -13.07 -13.80
C ARG A 46 1.16 -12.27 -14.61
N TYR A 47 0.72 -11.16 -14.05
CA TYR A 47 -0.24 -10.27 -14.69
C TYR A 47 -0.05 -8.81 -14.26
N ALA A 48 -0.50 -7.90 -15.11
CA ALA A 48 -0.48 -6.46 -14.88
C ALA A 48 -1.72 -6.03 -14.11
N SER A 49 -1.58 -5.00 -13.26
CA SER A 49 -2.72 -4.42 -12.57
C SER A 49 -3.63 -3.64 -13.53
N LEU A 50 -4.93 -3.52 -13.20
CA LEU A 50 -5.84 -2.66 -13.97
C LEU A 50 -5.37 -1.19 -13.97
N ALA A 51 -4.83 -0.71 -12.84
CA ALA A 51 -4.33 0.66 -12.71
C ALA A 51 -3.17 0.94 -13.67
N SER A 52 -2.15 0.06 -13.69
CA SER A 52 -1.00 0.21 -14.59
C SER A 52 -1.41 0.14 -16.07
N GLY A 53 -2.37 -0.72 -16.41
CA GLY A 53 -2.94 -0.76 -17.75
C GLY A 53 -3.66 0.54 -18.13
N LEU A 54 -4.51 1.07 -17.24
CA LEU A 54 -5.23 2.32 -17.48
C LEU A 54 -4.30 3.52 -17.62
N ASP A 55 -3.25 3.61 -16.82
CA ASP A 55 -2.29 4.72 -16.90
C ASP A 55 -1.58 4.76 -18.26
N LEU A 56 -1.22 3.58 -18.79
CA LEU A 56 -0.61 3.45 -20.10
C LEU A 56 -1.60 3.77 -21.23
N VAL A 57 -2.77 3.14 -21.19
CA VAL A 57 -3.82 3.29 -22.21
C VAL A 57 -4.33 4.72 -22.29
N ARG A 58 -4.60 5.38 -21.15
CA ARG A 58 -5.07 6.78 -21.12
C ARG A 58 -4.08 7.74 -21.77
N LYS A 59 -2.78 7.52 -21.58
CA LYS A 59 -1.74 8.35 -22.18
C LYS A 59 -1.74 8.19 -23.71
N CYS A 60 -1.64 6.96 -24.21
CA CYS A 60 -1.51 6.70 -25.65
C CYS A 60 -2.81 7.00 -26.41
N LEU A 61 -3.96 6.56 -25.90
CA LEU A 61 -5.26 6.81 -26.54
C LEU A 61 -5.66 8.28 -26.46
N GLY A 62 -5.41 8.95 -25.33
CA GLY A 62 -5.74 10.36 -25.15
C GLY A 62 -4.99 11.28 -26.13
N ASN A 63 -3.74 10.96 -26.46
CA ASN A 63 -2.95 11.67 -27.48
C ASN A 63 -3.57 11.58 -28.88
N GLN A 64 -4.36 10.54 -29.14
CA GLN A 64 -5.07 10.30 -30.40
C GLN A 64 -6.57 10.59 -30.26
N GLU A 65 -6.97 11.38 -29.25
CA GLU A 65 -8.34 11.82 -29.01
C GLU A 65 -9.35 10.68 -28.80
N ILE A 66 -8.88 9.53 -28.28
CA ILE A 66 -9.72 8.38 -27.94
C ILE A 66 -9.94 8.34 -26.42
N ALA A 67 -11.20 8.32 -26.02
CA ALA A 67 -11.65 8.08 -24.66
C ALA A 67 -12.05 6.60 -24.46
N THR A 68 -11.72 6.05 -23.30
CA THR A 68 -12.18 4.72 -22.86
C THR A 68 -13.33 4.86 -21.86
N ILE A 69 -14.43 4.17 -22.10
CA ILE A 69 -15.61 4.16 -21.23
C ILE A 69 -15.93 2.70 -20.88
N GLN A 70 -16.11 2.41 -19.59
CA GLN A 70 -16.48 1.08 -19.11
C GLN A 70 -17.71 1.16 -18.23
N THR A 71 -18.84 0.66 -18.71
CA THR A 71 -20.12 0.65 -18.00
C THR A 71 -20.53 -0.79 -17.67
N THR A 72 -21.25 -0.93 -16.57
CA THR A 72 -21.76 -2.24 -16.11
C THR A 72 -23.28 -2.21 -16.19
N GLY A 73 -23.86 -3.20 -16.86
CA GLY A 73 -25.29 -3.39 -16.99
C GLY A 73 -25.72 -4.75 -16.47
N ILE A 74 -26.99 -4.89 -16.12
CA ILE A 74 -27.62 -6.17 -15.81
C ILE A 74 -28.51 -6.54 -16.99
N ASP A 75 -28.23 -7.68 -17.60
CA ASP A 75 -29.11 -8.26 -18.62
C ASP A 75 -30.22 -9.05 -17.92
N GLN A 76 -31.43 -8.49 -17.92
CA GLN A 76 -32.59 -9.08 -17.27
C GLN A 76 -33.04 -10.39 -17.92
N ALA A 77 -32.77 -10.60 -19.21
CA ALA A 77 -33.18 -11.80 -19.92
C ALA A 77 -32.29 -13.00 -19.58
N THR A 78 -30.98 -12.76 -19.43
CA THR A 78 -30.00 -13.83 -19.11
C THR A 78 -29.64 -13.90 -17.64
N GLY A 79 -29.99 -12.88 -16.84
CA GLY A 79 -29.57 -12.78 -15.44
C GLY A 79 -28.06 -12.62 -15.28
N LEU A 80 -27.37 -12.06 -16.28
CA LEU A 80 -25.92 -11.86 -16.26
C LEU A 80 -25.57 -10.37 -16.07
N VAL A 81 -24.54 -10.12 -15.28
CA VAL A 81 -23.85 -8.83 -15.25
C VAL A 81 -22.97 -8.74 -16.48
N ARG A 82 -23.14 -7.69 -17.29
CA ARG A 82 -22.36 -7.42 -18.49
C ARG A 82 -21.50 -6.17 -18.29
N LEU A 83 -20.30 -6.21 -18.83
CA LEU A 83 -19.41 -5.06 -18.94
C LEU A 83 -19.38 -4.63 -20.41
N THR A 84 -19.72 -3.38 -20.68
CA THR A 84 -19.56 -2.76 -21.99
C THR A 84 -18.33 -1.86 -21.94
N THR A 85 -17.33 -2.16 -22.76
CA THR A 85 -16.14 -1.32 -22.95
C THR A 85 -16.27 -0.60 -24.28
N VAL A 86 -16.22 0.73 -24.30
CA VAL A 86 -16.31 1.57 -25.50
C VAL A 86 -15.03 2.38 -25.64
N LEU A 87 -14.48 2.41 -26.85
CA LEU A 87 -13.52 3.42 -27.30
C LEU A 87 -14.29 4.45 -28.14
N ALA A 88 -14.25 5.71 -27.74
CA ALA A 88 -14.94 6.80 -28.41
C ALA A 88 -13.93 7.85 -28.86
N HIS A 89 -13.99 8.26 -30.12
CA HIS A 89 -13.10 9.27 -30.70
C HIS A 89 -13.80 10.63 -30.79
N SER A 90 -13.03 11.71 -30.81
CA SER A 90 -13.52 13.10 -30.93
C SER A 90 -14.42 13.33 -32.16
N SER A 91 -14.24 12.54 -33.23
CA SER A 91 -15.08 12.56 -34.43
C SER A 91 -16.51 12.05 -34.21
N GLY A 92 -16.80 11.45 -33.06
CA GLY A 92 -18.07 10.77 -32.76
C GLY A 92 -18.10 9.31 -33.21
N GLU A 93 -17.06 8.81 -33.87
CA GLU A 93 -16.92 7.38 -34.16
C GLU A 93 -16.55 6.60 -32.90
N TRP A 94 -17.05 5.37 -32.79
CA TRP A 94 -16.83 4.53 -31.63
C TRP A 94 -16.79 3.06 -31.99
N MET A 95 -16.11 2.27 -31.15
CA MET A 95 -16.18 0.81 -31.15
C MET A 95 -16.41 0.33 -29.73
N SER A 96 -17.16 -0.75 -29.57
CA SER A 96 -17.45 -1.33 -28.27
C SER A 96 -17.34 -2.86 -28.28
N SER A 97 -17.09 -3.40 -27.10
CA SER A 97 -17.13 -4.82 -26.84
C SER A 97 -17.87 -5.08 -25.53
N GLU A 98 -18.76 -6.05 -25.58
CA GLU A 98 -19.46 -6.56 -24.41
C GLU A 98 -18.82 -7.85 -23.90
N TRP A 99 -18.60 -7.90 -22.58
CA TRP A 99 -18.04 -9.04 -21.87
C TRP A 99 -18.98 -9.51 -20.75
N PRO A 100 -19.32 -10.81 -20.68
CA PRO A 100 -20.09 -11.36 -19.56
C PRO A 100 -19.21 -11.47 -18.31
N VAL A 101 -19.66 -10.92 -17.17
CA VAL A 101 -18.86 -10.83 -15.95
C VAL A 101 -19.16 -11.97 -14.98
N CYS A 102 -20.39 -12.04 -14.49
CA CYS A 102 -20.86 -13.06 -13.54
C CYS A 102 -22.39 -13.11 -13.54
N ALA A 103 -22.98 -14.11 -12.88
CA ALA A 103 -24.44 -14.15 -12.70
C ALA A 103 -24.91 -13.10 -11.67
N VAL A 104 -26.12 -12.60 -11.85
CA VAL A 104 -26.77 -11.65 -10.92
C VAL A 104 -26.98 -12.27 -9.53
N SER A 105 -27.15 -13.60 -9.45
CA SER A 105 -27.21 -14.33 -8.19
C SER A 105 -25.94 -14.19 -7.34
N GLU A 106 -24.81 -13.88 -7.95
CA GLU A 106 -23.52 -13.66 -7.27
C GLU A 106 -23.36 -12.23 -6.72
N ILE A 107 -24.30 -11.31 -7.00
CA ILE A 107 -24.31 -9.95 -6.42
C ILE A 107 -24.39 -10.00 -4.88
N ASN A 108 -24.99 -11.06 -4.33
CA ASN A 108 -25.06 -11.32 -2.89
C ASN A 108 -23.67 -11.56 -2.24
N ALA A 109 -22.62 -11.70 -3.05
CA ALA A 109 -21.22 -11.70 -2.62
C ALA A 109 -20.47 -10.51 -3.24
N PRO A 110 -20.61 -9.28 -2.70
CA PRO A 110 -20.05 -8.06 -3.29
C PRO A 110 -18.53 -8.15 -3.59
N HIS A 111 -17.79 -8.89 -2.78
CA HIS A 111 -16.35 -9.11 -2.96
C HIS A 111 -16.03 -9.95 -4.22
N ARG A 112 -16.86 -10.95 -4.55
CA ARG A 112 -16.69 -11.78 -5.75
C ARG A 112 -17.06 -10.99 -6.99
N MET A 113 -18.17 -10.27 -6.95
CA MET A 113 -18.58 -9.38 -8.04
C MET A 113 -17.52 -8.30 -8.31
N GLY A 114 -16.96 -7.68 -7.27
CA GLY A 114 -15.89 -6.69 -7.41
C GLY A 114 -14.61 -7.27 -8.02
N ALA A 115 -14.23 -8.49 -7.64
CA ALA A 115 -13.10 -9.19 -8.24
C ALA A 115 -13.36 -9.55 -9.71
N ALA A 116 -14.54 -10.09 -10.03
CA ALA A 116 -14.96 -10.43 -11.39
C ALA A 116 -15.01 -9.20 -12.30
N LEU A 117 -15.55 -8.06 -11.81
CA LEU A 117 -15.55 -6.80 -12.55
C LEU A 117 -14.14 -6.25 -12.77
N THR A 118 -13.27 -6.33 -11.75
CA THR A 118 -11.88 -5.89 -11.87
C THR A 118 -11.14 -6.71 -12.93
N TYR A 119 -11.36 -8.03 -12.91
CA TYR A 119 -10.85 -8.94 -13.92
C TYR A 119 -11.40 -8.58 -15.30
N ALA A 120 -12.72 -8.58 -15.48
CA ALA A 120 -13.36 -8.29 -16.76
C ALA A 120 -12.94 -6.93 -17.35
N ARG A 121 -12.83 -5.88 -16.54
CA ARG A 121 -12.39 -4.55 -16.99
C ARG A 121 -11.00 -4.57 -17.60
N ARG A 122 -10.09 -5.35 -17.02
CA ARG A 122 -8.73 -5.50 -17.52
C ARG A 122 -8.70 -6.23 -18.85
N TYR A 123 -9.30 -7.43 -18.92
CA TYR A 123 -9.29 -8.26 -20.12
C TYR A 123 -10.04 -7.60 -21.29
N ALA A 124 -11.24 -7.05 -21.02
CA ALA A 124 -12.05 -6.40 -22.06
C ALA A 124 -11.32 -5.18 -22.65
N LEU A 125 -10.67 -4.38 -21.80
CA LEU A 125 -9.89 -3.24 -22.29
C LEU A 125 -8.65 -3.69 -23.08
N PHE A 126 -7.87 -4.62 -22.52
CA PHE A 126 -6.59 -5.03 -23.09
C PHE A 126 -6.77 -5.72 -24.44
N ALA A 127 -7.81 -6.54 -24.57
CA ALA A 127 -8.19 -7.14 -25.85
C ALA A 127 -8.58 -6.08 -26.89
N LEU A 128 -9.30 -5.02 -26.48
CA LEU A 128 -9.80 -3.99 -27.41
C LEU A 128 -8.69 -3.05 -27.88
N VAL A 129 -7.69 -2.77 -27.04
CA VAL A 129 -6.54 -1.90 -27.39
C VAL A 129 -5.34 -2.67 -27.94
N GLY A 130 -5.33 -4.00 -27.83
CA GLY A 130 -4.28 -4.87 -28.39
C GLY A 130 -3.02 -4.98 -27.54
N ILE A 131 -3.15 -5.08 -26.21
CA ILE A 131 -2.01 -5.30 -25.30
C ILE A 131 -2.13 -6.62 -24.53
N ALA A 132 -0.98 -7.22 -24.23
CA ALA A 132 -0.89 -8.42 -23.41
C ALA A 132 -0.62 -8.06 -21.95
N GLY A 133 -1.59 -8.39 -21.09
CA GLY A 133 -1.54 -8.09 -19.65
C GLY A 133 -1.10 -9.23 -18.76
N GLU A 134 -1.01 -10.45 -19.27
CA GLU A 134 -0.62 -11.64 -18.49
C GLU A 134 0.35 -12.52 -19.26
N ASP A 135 1.01 -13.42 -18.55
CA ASP A 135 1.77 -14.52 -19.15
C ASP A 135 0.81 -15.49 -19.85
N ASP A 136 1.22 -15.94 -21.04
CA ASP A 136 0.51 -16.98 -21.78
C ASP A 136 0.83 -18.33 -21.13
N LEU A 137 -0.16 -18.93 -20.50
CA LEU A 137 -0.03 -20.21 -19.81
C LEU A 137 0.02 -21.41 -20.76
N ASP A 138 -0.37 -21.21 -22.03
CA ASP A 138 -0.49 -22.28 -23.03
C ASP A 138 0.65 -22.23 -24.06
N ALA A 139 1.55 -21.24 -23.97
CA ALA A 139 2.74 -21.17 -24.80
C ALA A 139 3.71 -22.30 -24.41
N PRO A 140 4.13 -23.17 -25.34
CA PRO A 140 5.18 -24.15 -25.05
C PRO A 140 6.45 -23.41 -24.65
N ASP A 141 7.14 -23.88 -23.60
CA ASP A 141 8.35 -23.27 -23.00
C ASP A 141 9.45 -22.98 -24.05
N ALA A 142 9.33 -21.87 -24.76
CA ALA A 142 10.32 -21.39 -25.69
C ALA A 142 11.39 -20.64 -24.90
N THR A 143 12.43 -21.38 -24.51
CA THR A 143 13.64 -20.99 -23.76
C THR A 143 13.52 -21.08 -22.23
N ALA A 144 13.65 -22.31 -21.73
CA ALA A 144 14.05 -22.60 -20.35
C ALA A 144 15.46 -22.02 -20.09
N ALA A 145 15.53 -20.79 -19.60
CA ALA A 145 16.63 -20.38 -18.74
C ALA A 145 16.46 -21.09 -17.38
N PRO A 146 17.54 -21.56 -16.74
CA PRO A 146 17.43 -22.33 -15.51
C PRO A 146 16.74 -21.51 -14.41
N PRO A 147 15.84 -22.10 -13.63
CA PRO A 147 15.09 -21.39 -12.60
C PRO A 147 16.03 -20.86 -11.51
N PRO A 148 15.76 -19.68 -10.92
CA PRO A 148 16.41 -19.25 -9.69
C PRO A 148 16.15 -20.26 -8.56
N PRO A 149 17.03 -20.35 -7.55
CA PRO A 149 16.94 -21.38 -6.52
C PRO A 149 15.61 -21.32 -5.77
N GLU A 150 14.89 -22.45 -5.76
CA GLU A 150 13.63 -22.64 -5.07
C GLU A 150 13.80 -22.53 -3.55
N PHE A 151 13.09 -21.59 -2.94
CA PHE A 151 12.81 -21.64 -1.52
C PHE A 151 11.72 -22.69 -1.28
N ARG A 152 12.10 -23.83 -0.72
CA ARG A 152 11.16 -24.87 -0.26
C ARG A 152 10.31 -24.35 0.89
N ALA A 153 9.04 -24.08 0.62
CA ALA A 153 8.02 -23.87 1.64
C ALA A 153 7.63 -25.21 2.26
N GLY A 154 7.86 -25.37 3.56
CA GLY A 154 7.36 -26.51 4.32
C GLY A 154 5.84 -26.49 4.46
N ASN A 155 5.23 -27.67 4.31
CA ASN A 155 3.79 -27.91 4.42
C ASN A 155 3.19 -27.34 5.71
N ARG A 156 2.06 -26.62 5.58
CA ARG A 156 1.10 -26.38 6.67
C ARG A 156 -0.29 -26.84 6.24
N PRO A 157 -1.10 -27.40 7.17
CA PRO A 157 -2.40 -27.95 6.86
C PRO A 157 -3.44 -26.86 6.57
N ASP A 158 -4.37 -27.25 5.70
CA ASP A 158 -5.48 -26.48 5.15
C ASP A 158 -6.49 -26.08 6.23
N VAL A 159 -6.78 -24.77 6.34
CA VAL A 159 -7.94 -24.24 7.06
C VAL A 159 -8.68 -23.25 6.17
N LYS A 160 -9.89 -23.67 5.78
CA LYS A 160 -10.93 -22.95 5.03
C LYS A 160 -11.07 -21.47 5.43
N GLY A 161 -10.81 -20.60 4.46
CA GLY A 161 -11.03 -19.15 4.57
C GLY A 161 -12.48 -18.75 4.31
N ASN A 162 -13.19 -18.42 5.39
CA ASN A 162 -14.45 -17.70 5.37
C ASN A 162 -14.16 -16.19 5.22
N LYS A 163 -14.68 -15.52 4.18
CA LYS A 163 -14.61 -14.05 4.04
C LYS A 163 -16.02 -13.46 3.93
N GLY A 164 -16.74 -13.53 5.04
CA GLY A 164 -17.82 -12.61 5.39
C GLY A 164 -17.26 -11.41 6.14
N ALA A 165 -17.92 -10.25 6.02
CA ALA A 165 -17.55 -9.02 6.73
C ALA A 165 -17.34 -9.29 8.22
N ALA A 166 -16.13 -9.00 8.72
CA ALA A 166 -15.86 -9.08 10.15
C ALA A 166 -16.64 -7.96 10.86
N GLN A 167 -17.78 -8.31 11.45
CA GLN A 167 -18.24 -7.59 12.63
C GLN A 167 -17.12 -7.70 13.66
N ARG A 168 -16.38 -6.60 13.84
CA ARG A 168 -15.32 -6.53 14.86
C ARG A 168 -16.01 -6.68 16.22
N PRO A 169 -15.53 -7.59 17.10
CA PRO A 169 -16.06 -7.67 18.45
C PRO A 169 -15.91 -6.32 19.15
N PRO A 170 -16.86 -5.91 20.00
CA PRO A 170 -16.75 -4.67 20.77
C PRO A 170 -15.52 -4.74 21.70
N LEU A 171 -14.90 -3.58 21.94
CA LEU A 171 -13.82 -3.46 22.93
C LEU A 171 -14.36 -3.80 24.32
N LEU A 172 -13.59 -4.56 25.08
CA LEU A 172 -13.90 -4.90 26.46
C LEU A 172 -13.81 -3.65 27.35
N SER A 173 -14.59 -3.62 28.43
CA SER A 173 -14.46 -2.59 29.47
C SER A 173 -13.08 -2.69 30.15
N LEU A 174 -12.70 -1.66 30.92
CA LEU A 174 -11.44 -1.64 31.67
C LEU A 174 -11.25 -2.91 32.52
N ASP A 175 -12.27 -3.29 33.29
CA ASP A 175 -12.23 -4.46 34.16
C ASP A 175 -12.16 -5.77 33.38
N GLN A 176 -12.91 -5.87 32.27
CA GLN A 176 -12.93 -7.05 31.41
C GLN A 176 -11.60 -7.23 30.64
N SER A 177 -10.98 -6.12 30.22
CA SER A 177 -9.67 -6.11 29.57
C SER A 177 -8.57 -6.53 30.55
N ALA A 178 -8.60 -6.02 31.79
CA ALA A 178 -7.67 -6.41 32.84
C ALA A 178 -7.80 -7.90 33.23
N GLN A 179 -9.04 -8.40 33.36
CA GLN A 179 -9.30 -9.81 33.67
C GLN A 179 -8.82 -10.74 32.54
N LEU A 180 -9.08 -10.37 31.28
CA LEU A 180 -8.61 -11.13 30.12
C LEU A 180 -7.08 -11.10 30.01
N ARG A 181 -6.43 -9.99 30.39
CA ARG A 181 -4.97 -9.86 30.45
C ARG A 181 -4.37 -10.86 31.41
N GLU A 182 -4.87 -10.90 32.63
CA GLU A 182 -4.39 -11.81 33.67
C GLU A 182 -4.56 -13.27 33.26
N GLN A 183 -5.71 -13.61 32.66
CA GLN A 183 -5.95 -14.93 32.11
C GLN A 183 -4.94 -15.30 31.01
N MET A 184 -4.70 -14.40 30.05
CA MET A 184 -3.79 -14.67 28.92
C MET A 184 -2.32 -14.73 29.36
N LEU A 185 -1.91 -13.93 30.33
CA LEU A 185 -0.57 -14.03 30.93
C LEU A 185 -0.38 -15.34 31.71
N ALA A 186 -1.41 -15.80 32.43
CA ALA A 186 -1.37 -17.10 33.11
C ALA A 186 -1.28 -18.27 32.10
N GLU A 187 -2.06 -18.22 31.01
CA GLU A 187 -1.96 -19.19 29.92
C GLU A 187 -0.55 -19.22 29.31
N LEU A 188 0.02 -18.05 28.98
CA LEU A 188 1.38 -17.92 28.46
C LEU A 188 2.42 -18.52 29.40
N ASN A 189 2.30 -18.26 30.71
CA ASN A 189 3.24 -18.75 31.71
C ASN A 189 3.34 -20.28 31.76
N CYS A 190 2.24 -20.99 31.46
CA CYS A 190 2.20 -22.45 31.42
C CYS A 190 2.84 -23.07 30.15
N LEU A 191 3.13 -22.27 29.11
CA LEU A 191 3.71 -22.76 27.86
C LEU A 191 5.24 -22.84 27.94
N THR A 192 5.80 -23.99 27.60
CA THR A 192 7.25 -24.28 27.71
C THR A 192 7.91 -24.62 26.37
N SER A 193 7.13 -24.84 25.31
CA SER A 193 7.60 -25.22 23.97
C SER A 193 7.29 -24.13 22.94
N GLU A 194 8.20 -23.95 21.97
CA GLU A 194 8.03 -23.01 20.86
C GLU A 194 6.82 -23.34 19.97
N ASN A 195 6.54 -24.63 19.78
CA ASN A 195 5.36 -25.08 19.03
C ASN A 195 4.05 -24.74 19.77
N ASP A 196 4.06 -24.82 21.10
CA ASP A 196 2.89 -24.49 21.93
C ASP A 196 2.65 -22.99 22.00
N LEU A 197 3.73 -22.18 22.00
CA LEU A 197 3.65 -20.72 21.85
C LEU A 197 3.03 -20.34 20.50
N LEU A 198 3.46 -20.99 19.41
CA LEU A 198 2.92 -20.72 18.07
C LEU A 198 1.45 -21.11 17.95
N ALA A 199 1.05 -22.25 18.53
CA ALA A 199 -0.34 -22.67 18.60
C ALA A 199 -1.18 -21.71 19.45
N TRP A 200 -0.66 -21.28 20.60
CA TRP A 200 -1.31 -20.29 21.46
C TRP A 200 -1.49 -18.95 20.76
N ALA A 201 -0.50 -18.47 20.00
CA ALA A 201 -0.59 -17.20 19.28
C ALA A 201 -1.75 -17.17 18.27
N GLN A 202 -2.03 -18.30 17.61
CA GLN A 202 -3.14 -18.40 16.64
C GLN A 202 -4.51 -18.23 17.30
N VAL A 203 -4.66 -18.71 18.55
CA VAL A 203 -5.91 -18.63 19.33
C VAL A 203 -5.98 -17.35 20.17
N GLY A 204 -4.84 -16.85 20.63
CA GLY A 204 -4.69 -15.66 21.46
C GLY A 204 -4.81 -14.35 20.69
N LEU A 205 -4.33 -14.27 19.43
CA LEU A 205 -4.40 -13.05 18.62
C LEU A 205 -5.82 -12.50 18.46
N PRO A 206 -6.84 -13.32 18.13
CA PRO A 206 -8.21 -12.86 18.04
C PRO A 206 -8.77 -12.32 19.38
N ARG A 207 -8.38 -12.92 20.53
CA ARG A 207 -8.79 -12.48 21.87
C ARG A 207 -8.12 -11.16 22.26
N LYS A 208 -6.83 -11.00 21.97
CA LYS A 208 -6.09 -9.74 22.18
C LYS A 208 -6.71 -8.56 21.41
N ASN A 209 -7.31 -8.83 20.24
CA ASN A 209 -7.94 -7.80 19.41
C ASN A 209 -9.22 -7.19 20.02
N THR A 210 -9.71 -7.70 21.15
CA THR A 210 -10.86 -7.14 21.90
C THR A 210 -10.44 -6.34 23.13
N MET A 211 -9.14 -6.25 23.42
CA MET A 211 -8.58 -5.63 24.63
C MET A 211 -8.20 -4.16 24.43
N LEU A 212 -7.99 -3.46 25.53
CA LEU A 212 -7.42 -2.11 25.54
C LEU A 212 -5.92 -2.15 25.24
N GLU A 213 -5.38 -1.05 24.70
CA GLU A 213 -4.02 -0.95 24.16
C GLU A 213 -2.94 -1.32 25.18
N ALA A 214 -3.06 -0.84 26.41
CA ALA A 214 -2.09 -1.10 27.48
C ALA A 214 -2.02 -2.61 27.82
N ASP A 215 -3.17 -3.27 27.90
CA ASP A 215 -3.26 -4.69 28.25
C ASP A 215 -2.82 -5.59 27.09
N ALA A 216 -3.17 -5.22 25.85
CA ALA A 216 -2.74 -5.93 24.66
C ALA A 216 -1.21 -5.88 24.49
N ARG A 217 -0.59 -4.73 24.78
CA ARG A 217 0.87 -4.54 24.73
C ARG A 217 1.59 -5.38 25.79
N ALA A 218 1.04 -5.48 27.00
CA ALA A 218 1.61 -6.31 28.06
C ALA A 218 1.69 -7.80 27.66
N ILE A 219 0.66 -8.31 26.96
CA ILE A 219 0.64 -9.69 26.46
C ILE A 219 1.66 -9.90 25.34
N GLU A 220 1.78 -8.94 24.40
CA GLU A 220 2.76 -9.02 23.32
C GLU A 220 4.20 -9.06 23.84
N SER A 221 4.52 -8.20 24.81
CA SER A 221 5.84 -8.20 25.44
C SER A 221 6.15 -9.55 26.11
N ALA A 222 5.21 -10.10 26.89
CA ALA A 222 5.39 -11.39 27.55
C ALA A 222 5.55 -12.56 26.56
N TYR A 223 4.82 -12.54 25.44
CA TYR A 223 4.95 -13.53 24.38
C TYR A 223 6.31 -13.45 23.69
N LEU A 224 6.79 -12.24 23.37
CA LEU A 224 8.10 -12.03 22.75
C LEU A 224 9.24 -12.43 23.68
N GLU A 225 9.13 -12.15 24.98
CA GLU A 225 10.09 -12.60 25.99
C GLU A 225 10.17 -14.13 26.07
N LYS A 226 9.02 -14.82 26.03
CA LYS A 226 8.99 -16.29 26.00
C LYS A 226 9.53 -16.87 24.70
N LEU A 227 9.24 -16.25 23.57
CA LEU A 227 9.77 -16.66 22.26
C LEU A 227 11.31 -16.49 22.20
N ALA A 228 11.86 -15.52 22.93
CA ALA A 228 13.30 -15.29 23.02
C ALA A 228 14.05 -16.30 23.94
N GLY A 229 13.34 -17.19 24.64
CA GLY A 229 13.91 -18.41 25.23
C GLY A 229 14.87 -18.24 26.42
N ALA A 230 14.68 -17.26 27.31
CA ALA A 230 15.53 -17.10 28.50
C ALA A 230 14.75 -17.23 29.83
N PRO A 231 15.26 -17.99 30.83
CA PRO A 231 14.86 -17.82 32.23
C PRO A 231 15.46 -16.54 32.80
N GLN A 232 14.65 -15.76 33.50
CA GLN A 232 15.02 -14.54 34.22
C GLN A 232 16.09 -14.81 35.28
N VAL A 233 17.04 -13.90 35.47
CA VAL A 233 17.67 -13.70 36.79
C VAL A 233 17.11 -12.37 37.33
N PRO A 234 16.48 -12.36 38.52
CA PRO A 234 16.01 -11.13 39.15
C PRO A 234 17.19 -10.37 39.76
N PRO A 235 17.00 -9.10 40.09
CA PRO A 235 17.31 -8.73 41.47
C PRO A 235 16.16 -7.94 42.11
N ALA A 236 15.62 -8.51 43.19
CA ALA A 236 15.27 -7.73 44.37
C ALA A 236 16.61 -7.33 45.03
N THR A 237 16.84 -6.19 45.67
CA THR A 237 15.99 -5.33 46.51
C THR A 237 16.65 -3.94 46.67
N ASN A 238 15.81 -2.93 46.90
CA ASN A 238 15.99 -1.70 47.71
C ASN A 238 17.13 -0.73 47.38
N ASP A 239 16.79 0.52 47.02
CA ASP A 239 16.61 1.55 48.07
C ASP A 239 15.75 2.73 47.57
N SER A 240 15.13 3.34 48.56
CA SER A 240 14.12 4.37 48.63
C SER A 240 14.52 5.70 47.97
N SER A 241 13.57 6.35 47.29
CA SER A 241 13.33 7.79 47.50
C SER A 241 12.00 8.20 46.87
N GLN A 242 11.11 8.64 47.74
CA GLN A 242 9.89 9.38 47.42
C GLN A 242 10.25 10.68 46.70
N THR A 243 9.53 11.00 45.63
CA THR A 243 9.15 12.39 45.34
C THR A 243 7.80 12.40 44.62
N ASP A 244 6.79 12.84 45.37
CA ASP A 244 5.53 13.38 44.85
C ASP A 244 5.81 14.53 43.90
N VAL A 245 5.32 14.47 42.65
CA VAL A 245 4.89 15.68 41.93
C VAL A 245 3.67 15.34 41.08
N SER A 246 2.53 15.85 41.54
CA SER A 246 1.25 15.93 40.84
C SER A 246 1.41 16.61 39.48
N VAL A 247 0.98 15.95 38.40
CA VAL A 247 0.82 16.60 37.09
C VAL A 247 -0.66 16.85 36.85
N GLU A 248 -0.97 18.13 36.82
CA GLU A 248 -2.26 18.76 36.63
C GLU A 248 -2.84 18.40 35.26
N ALA A 249 -4.09 17.94 35.27
CA ALA A 249 -4.82 17.49 34.09
C ALA A 249 -5.44 18.68 33.33
N LEU A 250 -5.17 18.77 32.02
CA LEU A 250 -5.98 19.51 31.06
C LEU A 250 -6.12 18.70 29.75
N PRO A 251 -7.22 18.92 28.99
CA PRO A 251 -8.10 17.86 28.53
C PRO A 251 -7.67 17.27 27.19
N ILE A 252 -7.51 15.94 27.16
CA ILE A 252 -7.29 15.18 25.93
C ILE A 252 -8.66 14.83 25.36
N ASP A 253 -9.00 15.48 24.25
CA ASP A 253 -10.17 15.16 23.44
C ASP A 253 -10.24 13.66 23.15
N ALA A 254 -11.35 13.06 23.58
CA ALA A 254 -11.67 11.66 23.42
C ALA A 254 -11.81 11.30 21.92
N LYS A 255 -10.72 10.79 21.32
CA LYS A 255 -10.79 9.86 20.21
C LYS A 255 -10.14 8.56 20.67
N ALA A 256 -11.00 7.58 20.95
CA ALA A 256 -10.64 6.22 21.27
C ALA A 256 -9.55 5.70 20.30
N ASN A 257 -8.35 5.47 20.85
CA ASN A 257 -7.22 4.92 20.12
C ASN A 257 -7.55 3.48 19.69
N LEU A 258 -7.38 3.22 18.40
CA LEU A 258 -7.64 1.94 17.75
C LEU A 258 -6.55 0.93 18.14
N ALA A 259 -6.92 -0.33 18.41
CA ALA A 259 -6.03 -1.43 18.76
C ALA A 259 -5.08 -1.93 17.63
N PHE A 260 -4.98 -1.19 16.53
CA PHE A 260 -3.96 -1.39 15.50
C PHE A 260 -3.08 -0.15 15.52
N PRO A 261 -1.76 -0.24 15.76
CA PRO A 261 -0.89 0.88 15.44
C PRO A 261 -1.10 1.17 13.96
N LYS A 262 -1.72 2.31 13.63
CA LYS A 262 -1.69 2.82 12.27
C LYS A 262 -0.22 2.98 11.97
N GLU A 263 0.33 2.16 11.07
CA GLU A 263 1.57 2.53 10.39
C GLU A 263 1.41 4.00 9.97
N PRO A 264 2.37 4.88 10.30
CA PRO A 264 2.23 6.30 10.03
C PRO A 264 1.88 6.48 8.55
N LEU A 265 0.82 7.23 8.29
CA LEU A 265 0.32 7.44 6.93
C LEU A 265 1.48 7.95 6.06
N ARG A 266 1.77 7.23 4.97
CA ARG A 266 2.77 7.68 3.99
C ARG A 266 2.30 9.01 3.40
N LYS A 267 3.04 10.07 3.69
CA LYS A 267 2.70 11.44 3.31
C LYS A 267 3.01 11.64 1.83
N ARG A 268 2.12 12.36 1.13
CA ARG A 268 2.28 12.71 -0.29
C ARG A 268 2.19 14.21 -0.45
N SER A 269 3.18 14.81 -1.10
CA SER A 269 3.20 16.25 -1.34
C SER A 269 3.94 16.58 -2.62
N LYS A 270 3.18 17.02 -3.64
CA LYS A 270 3.74 17.53 -4.89
C LYS A 270 4.60 18.77 -4.65
N ALA A 271 4.22 19.64 -3.71
CA ALA A 271 4.97 20.83 -3.35
C ALA A 271 6.34 20.48 -2.75
N HIS A 272 6.41 19.45 -1.90
CA HIS A 272 7.69 18.95 -1.37
C HIS A 272 8.59 18.40 -2.49
N LEU A 273 8.04 17.58 -3.39
CA LEU A 273 8.82 17.03 -4.49
C LEU A 273 9.32 18.11 -5.47
N LEU A 274 8.63 19.24 -5.62
CA LEU A 274 9.12 20.38 -6.41
C LEU A 274 10.26 21.10 -5.68
N PHE A 275 10.06 21.39 -4.39
CA PHE A 275 11.10 21.97 -3.52
C PHE A 275 12.39 21.14 -3.51
N VAL A 276 12.28 19.80 -3.45
CA VAL A 276 13.46 18.91 -3.52
C VAL A 276 14.14 18.99 -4.88
N ARG A 277 13.42 19.12 -6.00
CA ARG A 277 14.04 19.25 -7.35
C ARG A 277 14.80 20.56 -7.54
N GLU A 278 14.47 21.59 -6.78
CA GLU A 278 15.15 22.89 -6.81
C GLU A 278 16.49 22.86 -6.04
N GLN A 279 16.73 21.84 -5.22
CA GLN A 279 17.98 21.70 -4.46
C GLN A 279 19.11 21.11 -5.33
N PRO A 280 20.38 21.48 -5.06
CA PRO A 280 21.53 20.91 -5.75
C PRO A 280 21.74 19.43 -5.38
N CYS A 281 22.37 18.67 -6.26
CA CYS A 281 22.61 17.25 -6.04
C CYS A 281 23.45 17.00 -4.80
N LEU A 282 23.05 16.06 -3.93
CA LEU A 282 23.80 15.76 -2.71
C LEU A 282 25.23 15.26 -2.95
N VAL A 283 25.52 14.71 -4.14
CA VAL A 283 26.85 14.15 -4.46
C VAL A 283 27.76 15.18 -5.11
N CYS A 284 27.28 15.91 -6.12
CA CYS A 284 28.12 16.82 -6.92
C CYS A 284 27.72 18.29 -6.87
N GLN A 285 26.68 18.66 -6.11
CA GLN A 285 26.18 20.02 -5.96
C GLN A 285 25.70 20.70 -7.26
N GLN A 286 25.47 19.93 -8.32
CA GLN A 286 24.97 20.43 -9.60
C GLN A 286 23.43 20.36 -9.68
N SER A 287 22.86 21.25 -10.48
CA SER A 287 21.44 21.28 -10.89
C SER A 287 21.37 21.14 -12.42
N PRO A 288 20.28 20.60 -13.01
CA PRO A 288 19.01 20.22 -12.38
C PRO A 288 19.03 18.84 -11.71
N CYS A 289 18.16 18.66 -10.71
CA CYS A 289 18.01 17.44 -9.93
C CYS A 289 16.60 16.83 -10.03
N ASP A 290 16.55 15.52 -9.84
CA ASP A 290 15.34 14.75 -9.64
C ASP A 290 15.17 14.40 -8.16
N ALA A 291 13.91 14.31 -7.70
CA ALA A 291 13.61 13.80 -6.36
C ALA A 291 13.71 12.27 -6.33
N HIS A 292 14.60 11.75 -5.49
CA HIS A 292 14.82 10.31 -5.30
C HIS A 292 14.24 9.85 -3.96
N HIS A 293 13.36 8.84 -3.98
CA HIS A 293 12.79 8.24 -2.76
C HIS A 293 13.72 7.18 -2.17
N LEU A 294 14.10 7.34 -0.90
CA LEU A 294 14.97 6.42 -0.20
C LEU A 294 14.25 5.10 0.11
N LYS A 295 14.50 4.04 -0.66
CA LYS A 295 13.67 2.81 -0.62
C LYS A 295 13.77 2.05 0.70
N PHE A 296 14.82 2.30 1.47
CA PHE A 296 15.12 1.63 2.74
C PHE A 296 14.65 2.39 3.99
N ALA A 297 14.09 3.60 3.82
CA ALA A 297 13.65 4.45 4.93
C ALA A 297 12.35 3.98 5.58
N GLN A 298 11.55 3.16 4.88
CA GLN A 298 10.32 2.57 5.40
C GLN A 298 10.20 1.11 4.95
N PRO A 299 9.54 0.24 5.74
CA PRO A 299 9.23 -1.13 5.34
C PRO A 299 8.47 -1.15 4.00
N LYS A 300 8.88 -2.06 3.12
CA LYS A 300 8.20 -2.30 1.84
C LYS A 300 6.80 -2.83 2.14
N ALA A 301 5.77 -1.99 1.95
CA ALA A 301 4.39 -2.49 1.88
C ALA A 301 4.04 -2.73 0.41
N LEU A 302 3.25 -3.78 0.17
CA LEU A 302 2.81 -4.21 -1.16
C LEU A 302 2.30 -3.00 -1.97
N GLY A 303 2.98 -2.67 -3.08
CA GLY A 303 2.55 -1.65 -4.03
C GLY A 303 2.56 -0.19 -3.54
N ARG A 304 3.23 0.14 -2.42
CA ARG A 304 3.29 1.52 -1.89
C ARG A 304 4.71 2.06 -1.90
N LYS A 305 4.95 3.12 -2.69
CA LYS A 305 6.21 3.90 -2.68
C LYS A 305 6.49 4.46 -1.27
N VAL A 306 7.76 4.63 -0.91
CA VAL A 306 8.15 5.26 0.37
C VAL A 306 7.55 6.67 0.47
N SER A 307 7.20 7.12 1.68
CA SER A 307 6.66 8.47 1.95
C SER A 307 7.51 9.57 1.30
N ASP A 308 6.88 10.65 0.84
CA ASP A 308 7.59 11.74 0.17
C ASP A 308 8.55 12.48 1.12
N GLU A 309 8.39 12.34 2.45
CA GLU A 309 9.30 12.88 3.47
C GLU A 309 10.69 12.23 3.46
N PHE A 310 10.85 11.08 2.77
CA PHE A 310 12.15 10.41 2.60
C PHE A 310 12.67 10.60 1.18
N THR A 311 12.66 11.84 0.69
CA THR A 311 13.18 12.18 -0.65
C THR A 311 14.39 13.09 -0.60
N VAL A 312 15.33 12.85 -1.52
CA VAL A 312 16.60 13.60 -1.63
C VAL A 312 16.86 14.05 -3.08
N PRO A 313 17.61 15.15 -3.30
CA PRO A 313 17.95 15.63 -4.63
C PRO A 313 19.15 14.89 -5.22
N LEU A 314 18.97 14.30 -6.41
CA LEU A 314 20.06 13.71 -7.19
C LEU A 314 20.03 14.19 -8.64
N CYS A 315 21.18 14.57 -9.20
CA CYS A 315 21.28 14.82 -10.62
C CYS A 315 21.08 13.51 -11.40
N ARG A 316 20.72 13.61 -12.68
CA ARG A 316 20.36 12.45 -13.51
C ARG A 316 21.47 11.38 -13.57
N THR A 317 22.74 11.79 -13.54
CA THR A 317 23.90 10.88 -13.54
C THR A 317 23.98 10.06 -12.26
N HIS A 318 24.03 10.71 -11.08
CA HIS A 318 24.09 10.01 -9.79
C HIS A 318 22.79 9.26 -9.48
N HIS A 319 21.65 9.75 -9.95
CA HIS A 319 20.37 9.04 -9.80
C HIS A 319 20.40 7.70 -10.56
N GLN A 320 20.93 7.68 -11.78
CA GLN A 320 21.11 6.44 -12.55
C GLN A 320 22.18 5.54 -11.95
N GLU A 321 23.30 6.10 -11.49
CA GLU A 321 24.37 5.35 -10.84
C GLU A 321 23.87 4.62 -9.58
N LEU A 322 23.08 5.30 -8.75
CA LEU A 322 22.42 4.72 -7.58
C LEU A 322 21.52 3.54 -7.98
N HIS A 323 20.68 3.69 -9.02
CA HIS A 323 19.83 2.58 -9.48
C HIS A 323 20.63 1.41 -10.08
N ARG A 324 21.84 1.64 -10.63
CA ARG A 324 22.72 0.58 -11.13
C ARG A 324 23.47 -0.18 -10.04
N HIS A 325 23.62 0.40 -8.85
CA HIS A 325 24.36 -0.22 -7.74
C HIS A 325 23.55 -1.28 -6.98
N ASP A 326 22.23 -1.39 -7.22
CA ASP A 326 21.23 -2.29 -6.62
C ASP A 326 21.05 -2.21 -5.09
N ASN A 327 22.13 -1.99 -4.34
CA ASN A 327 22.14 -1.78 -2.89
C ASN A 327 22.31 -0.29 -2.57
N GLU A 328 21.17 0.37 -2.36
CA GLU A 328 21.09 1.80 -2.05
C GLU A 328 21.83 2.17 -0.75
N ARG A 329 21.70 1.35 0.32
CA ARG A 329 22.36 1.63 1.61
C ARG A 329 23.88 1.62 1.48
N ALA A 330 24.42 0.65 0.74
CA ALA A 330 25.86 0.54 0.50
C ALA A 330 26.39 1.71 -0.34
N TRP A 331 25.62 2.17 -1.33
CA TRP A 331 25.98 3.31 -2.16
C TRP A 331 26.13 4.60 -1.34
N TRP A 332 25.14 4.90 -0.49
CA TRP A 332 25.20 6.07 0.41
C TRP A 332 26.34 5.97 1.43
N ALA A 333 26.58 4.77 1.97
CA ALA A 333 27.69 4.53 2.90
C ALA A 333 29.06 4.74 2.23
N ASN A 334 29.24 4.30 0.99
CA ASN A 334 30.47 4.50 0.22
C ASN A 334 30.75 5.99 -0.03
N LEU A 335 29.70 6.78 -0.25
CA LEU A 335 29.81 8.24 -0.39
C LEU A 335 29.91 8.98 0.94
N LYS A 336 29.79 8.27 2.08
CA LYS A 336 29.80 8.84 3.44
C LYS A 336 28.74 9.95 3.64
N ILE A 337 27.59 9.79 2.99
CA ILE A 337 26.45 10.69 3.12
C ILE A 337 25.38 9.99 3.94
N GLU A 338 24.78 10.69 4.89
CA GLU A 338 23.62 10.20 5.65
C GLU A 338 22.31 10.74 5.04
N PRO A 339 21.71 10.05 4.05
CA PRO A 339 20.59 10.61 3.29
C PRO A 339 19.30 10.73 4.09
N LEU A 340 19.13 9.96 5.17
CA LEU A 340 17.94 10.03 6.03
C LEU A 340 17.86 11.34 6.80
N GLN A 341 18.99 11.81 7.33
CA GLN A 341 19.07 13.10 8.01
C GLN A 341 18.78 14.24 7.04
N VAL A 342 19.38 14.18 5.85
CA VAL A 342 19.14 15.18 4.80
C VAL A 342 17.68 15.20 4.37
N ALA A 343 17.05 14.04 4.17
CA ALA A 343 15.63 13.97 3.82
C ALA A 343 14.73 14.56 4.93
N HIS A 344 15.05 14.29 6.20
CA HIS A 344 14.36 14.88 7.35
C HIS A 344 14.46 16.41 7.35
N ASP A 345 15.66 16.95 7.14
CA ASP A 345 15.91 18.40 7.15
C ASP A 345 15.20 19.09 5.97
N LEU A 346 15.23 18.46 4.78
CA LEU A 346 14.47 18.91 3.62
C LEU A 346 12.96 18.88 3.84
N TRP A 347 12.45 17.85 4.54
CA TRP A 347 11.04 17.78 4.88
C TRP A 347 10.64 18.88 5.86
N ALA A 348 11.47 19.18 6.87
CA ALA A 348 11.23 20.24 7.85
C ALA A 348 11.26 21.64 7.19
N ALA A 349 12.19 21.88 6.26
CA ALA A 349 12.31 23.13 5.51
C ALA A 349 11.25 23.30 4.40
N SER A 350 10.42 22.28 4.16
CA SER A 350 9.54 22.25 3.00
C SER A 350 8.36 23.23 3.12
N PRO A 351 7.87 23.80 2.00
CA PRO A 351 6.66 24.65 1.96
C PRO A 351 5.37 23.96 2.42
N VAL A 352 5.41 22.65 2.71
CA VAL A 352 4.25 21.91 3.25
C VAL A 352 3.93 22.35 4.67
N HIS A 353 4.91 22.89 5.41
CA HIS A 353 4.74 23.34 6.80
C HIS A 353 4.56 24.86 6.92
N SER A 354 4.72 25.63 5.84
CA SER A 354 4.64 27.10 5.86
C SER A 354 3.22 27.65 6.08
N SER A 355 2.18 26.83 5.92
CA SER A 355 0.80 27.20 6.30
C SER A 355 0.52 27.10 7.80
N LEU A 356 1.39 26.44 8.59
CA LEU A 356 1.22 26.28 10.05
C LEU A 356 2.02 27.32 10.85
N THR A 357 3.12 27.85 10.30
CA THR A 357 3.92 28.88 10.95
C THR A 357 3.34 30.30 10.82
N ALA A 358 2.45 30.56 9.86
CA ALA A 358 1.80 31.86 9.71
C ALA A 358 0.73 32.14 10.78
N VAL A 359 0.13 31.11 11.39
CA VAL A 359 -0.94 31.26 12.38
C VAL A 359 -0.39 31.53 13.79
N VAL A 360 0.85 31.13 14.09
CA VAL A 360 1.46 31.32 15.42
C VAL A 360 1.99 32.75 15.62
N ASN A 361 2.34 33.47 14.55
CA ASN A 361 2.84 34.84 14.65
C ASN A 361 1.75 35.94 14.53
N ALA A 362 0.49 35.57 14.33
CA ALA A 362 -0.63 36.52 14.25
C ALA A 362 -1.35 36.74 15.60
N ALA A 363 -0.97 36.02 16.65
CA ALA A 363 -1.54 36.15 18.00
C ALA A 363 -0.55 36.81 18.97
N ALA A 364 -0.12 38.03 18.66
CA ALA A 364 0.43 38.95 19.66
C ALA A 364 -0.56 40.12 19.82
N PRO A 365 -1.21 40.29 20.98
CA PRO A 365 -2.17 41.36 21.16
C PRO A 365 -1.43 42.69 21.29
N SER A 366 -1.64 43.59 20.33
CA SER A 366 -1.36 45.01 20.48
C SER A 366 -2.30 45.57 21.57
N ARG A 367 -1.81 45.70 22.80
CA ARG A 367 -2.45 46.58 23.79
C ARG A 367 -1.83 47.97 23.69
N LEU A 368 -2.60 48.90 23.13
CA LEU A 368 -2.44 50.33 23.37
C LEU A 368 -2.65 50.64 24.86
N GLY A 369 -1.87 51.58 25.38
CA GLY A 369 -2.05 52.15 26.71
C GLY A 369 -1.09 53.32 26.96
N SER A 370 -1.55 54.50 26.56
CA SER A 370 -0.97 55.84 26.73
C SER A 370 -0.77 56.31 28.18
N GLY A 371 0.17 57.25 28.39
CA GLY A 371 0.17 58.22 29.51
C GLY A 371 1.57 58.57 30.04
N THR A 372 2.27 59.54 29.44
CA THR A 372 2.48 60.93 29.95
C THR A 372 3.21 61.10 31.29
N ALA A 373 4.43 61.66 31.24
CA ALA A 373 4.94 62.76 32.09
C ALA A 373 6.39 63.09 31.66
N ALA A 374 6.94 64.30 31.69
CA ALA A 374 6.50 65.70 31.58
C ALA A 374 7.81 66.51 31.72
N GLN A 375 7.91 67.63 30.97
CA GLN A 375 9.02 68.62 30.94
C GLN A 375 10.25 68.26 30.09
#